data_AF-A0A0C6FS11-F1
#
_entry.id   AF-A0A0C6FS11-F1
#
_cell.length_a   1.000
_cell.length_b   1.000
_cell.length_c   1.000
_cell.angle_alpha   90.00
_cell.angle_beta   90.00
_cell.angle_gamma   90.00
#
_symmetry.space_group_name_H-M   'P 1'
#
loop_
_entity.id
_entity.type
_entity.pdbx_description
1 polymer ?
#
loop_
_entity_poly.entity_id
_entity_poly.type
_entity_poly.pdbx_seq_one_letter_code
_entity_poly.pdbx_strand_id
1 'polypeptide(L)'
;MTKLTIPAVAALILAGTGTAALADKVGADWMPIGQVIQKVEAAGYTQISEIEADDGHWEGEGMKDGKPMKFKADPRTGAILSEKAGK
;
A
#
# COMPACT_ATOMS: atom_id res chain seq x y z
N MET A 1 24.64 17.32 -15.05
CA MET A 1 23.38 16.61 -14.76
C MET A 1 22.81 17.19 -13.48
N THR A 2 21.94 18.18 -13.63
CA THR A 2 21.47 19.05 -12.56
C THR A 2 20.36 18.33 -11.79
N LYS A 3 20.61 18.03 -10.51
CA LYS A 3 19.60 17.52 -9.58
C LYS A 3 18.60 18.66 -9.33
N LEU A 4 17.35 18.49 -9.76
CA LEU A 4 16.27 19.38 -9.33
C LEU A 4 15.71 18.87 -8.00
N THR A 5 16.19 19.49 -6.94
CA THR A 5 15.56 19.53 -5.62
C THR A 5 14.41 20.53 -5.69
N ILE A 6 13.17 20.11 -5.40
CA ILE A 6 12.03 21.03 -5.26
C ILE A 6 11.84 21.32 -3.77
N PRO A 7 11.94 22.58 -3.31
CA PRO A 7 11.71 22.95 -1.92
C PRO A 7 10.21 23.19 -1.64
N ALA A 8 9.80 22.75 -0.45
CA ALA A 8 8.76 23.22 0.47
C ALA A 8 7.63 24.17 -0.02
N VAL A 9 6.39 23.88 0.38
CA VAL A 9 5.63 24.54 1.48
C VAL A 9 4.13 24.31 1.29
N ALA A 10 3.48 23.70 2.28
CA ALA A 10 2.17 24.14 2.78
C ALA A 10 1.93 23.47 4.14
N ALA A 11 2.35 24.13 5.21
CA ALA A 11 1.82 23.86 6.54
C ALA A 11 0.37 24.39 6.57
N LEU A 12 -0.61 23.49 6.50
CA LEU A 12 -1.98 23.78 6.91
C LEU A 12 -2.18 23.20 8.31
N ILE A 13 -2.11 24.05 9.33
CA ILE A 13 -2.53 23.69 10.68
C ILE A 13 -4.06 23.76 10.71
N LEU A 14 -4.71 22.62 10.57
CA LEU A 14 -6.12 22.44 10.87
C LEU A 14 -6.22 21.86 12.29
N ALA A 15 -6.45 22.73 13.27
CA ALA A 15 -6.87 22.32 14.60
C ALA A 15 -8.36 21.94 14.54
N GLY A 16 -8.69 20.65 14.71
CA GLY A 16 -10.08 20.20 14.85
C GLY A 16 -10.34 18.75 14.40
N THR A 17 -9.94 17.80 15.25
CA THR A 17 -10.48 16.42 15.39
C THR A 17 -10.77 15.61 14.12
N GLY A 18 -9.78 14.82 13.69
CA GLY A 18 -10.01 13.54 13.03
C GLY A 18 -10.20 13.56 11.51
N THR A 19 -9.28 14.17 10.75
CA THR A 19 -9.08 13.76 9.35
C THR A 19 -8.17 12.54 9.34
N ALA A 20 -8.77 11.35 9.45
CA ALA A 20 -8.15 10.16 8.90
C ALA A 20 -7.81 10.48 7.44
N ALA A 21 -6.57 10.22 7.03
CA ALA A 21 -6.23 10.18 5.61
C ALA A 21 -7.30 9.34 4.91
N LEU A 22 -7.82 9.83 3.78
CA LEU A 22 -8.76 9.10 2.94
C LEU A 22 -7.99 7.94 2.28
N ALA A 23 -7.61 6.92 3.06
CA ALA A 23 -7.52 5.58 2.50
C ALA A 23 -8.91 5.29 1.93
N ASP A 24 -8.97 4.86 0.67
CA ASP A 24 -10.24 4.50 0.06
C ASP A 24 -10.94 3.51 1.01
N LYS A 25 -12.22 3.78 1.33
CA LYS A 25 -12.95 2.91 2.23
C LYS A 25 -12.96 1.51 1.62
N VAL A 26 -12.37 0.53 2.32
CA VAL A 26 -12.49 -0.89 1.98
C VAL A 26 -13.95 -1.22 1.66
N GLY A 27 -14.21 -1.67 0.42
CA GLY A 27 -15.55 -2.02 -0.03
C GLY A 27 -16.11 -3.18 0.80
N ALA A 28 -17.44 -3.24 0.95
CA ALA A 28 -18.10 -4.29 1.75
C ALA A 28 -17.83 -5.72 1.24
N ASP A 29 -17.45 -5.86 -0.03
CA ASP A 29 -17.10 -7.12 -0.70
C ASP A 29 -15.59 -7.39 -0.76
N TRP A 30 -14.77 -6.52 -0.17
CA TRP A 30 -13.32 -6.71 -0.18
C TRP A 30 -12.90 -7.77 0.82
N MET A 31 -11.92 -8.57 0.42
CA MET A 31 -11.23 -9.50 1.27
C MET A 31 -10.65 -8.74 2.48
N PRO A 32 -10.90 -9.18 3.72
CA PRO A 32 -10.34 -8.56 4.90
C PRO A 32 -8.81 -8.54 4.85
N ILE A 33 -8.18 -7.44 5.28
CA ILE A 33 -6.74 -7.22 5.17
C ILE A 33 -5.88 -8.37 5.72
N GLY A 34 -6.33 -9.02 6.81
CA GLY A 34 -5.63 -10.17 7.38
C GLY A 34 -5.58 -11.38 6.45
N GLN A 35 -6.63 -11.60 5.64
CA GLN A 35 -6.61 -12.66 4.63
C GLN A 35 -5.73 -12.28 3.43
N VAL A 36 -5.67 -10.99 3.09
CA VAL A 36 -4.75 -10.50 2.04
C VAL A 36 -3.30 -10.70 2.48
N ILE A 37 -2.96 -10.38 3.73
CA ILE A 37 -1.63 -10.63 4.30
C ILE A 37 -1.26 -12.11 4.14
N GLN A 38 -2.15 -13.03 4.51
CA GLN A 38 -1.91 -14.48 4.33
C GLN A 38 -1.69 -14.86 2.85
N LYS A 39 -2.43 -14.25 1.91
CA LYS A 39 -2.28 -14.50 0.47
C LYS A 39 -0.93 -14.01 -0.05
N VAL A 40 -0.50 -12.81 0.35
CA VAL A 40 0.78 -12.26 -0.13
C VAL A 40 1.97 -12.96 0.52
N GLU A 41 1.86 -13.38 1.79
CA GLU A 41 2.85 -14.24 2.44
C GLU A 41 2.99 -15.58 1.71
N ALA A 42 1.87 -16.21 1.34
CA ALA A 42 1.87 -17.43 0.53
C ALA A 42 2.44 -17.21 -0.89
N ALA A 43 2.41 -15.98 -1.41
CA ALA A 43 3.04 -15.59 -2.66
C ALA A 43 4.55 -15.30 -2.53
N GLY A 44 5.14 -15.50 -1.33
CA GLY A 44 6.56 -15.35 -1.07
C GLY A 44 6.98 -13.99 -0.50
N TYR A 45 6.03 -13.12 -0.18
CA TYR A 45 6.34 -11.90 0.56
C TYR A 45 6.63 -12.19 2.03
N THR A 46 7.49 -11.37 2.59
CA THR A 46 7.87 -11.36 4.01
C THR A 46 7.98 -9.90 4.46
N GLN A 47 8.08 -9.67 5.78
CA GLN A 47 8.29 -8.33 6.33
C GLN A 47 7.35 -7.26 5.72
N ILE A 48 6.05 -7.57 5.65
CA ILE A 48 5.05 -6.63 5.13
C ILE A 48 5.07 -5.36 5.99
N SER A 49 5.42 -4.22 5.38
CA SER A 49 5.57 -2.94 6.08
C SER A 49 4.35 -2.05 5.93
N GLU A 50 3.60 -2.23 4.84
CA GLU A 50 2.43 -1.44 4.50
C GLU A 50 1.45 -2.30 3.72
N ILE A 51 0.16 -2.10 4.00
CA ILE A 51 -0.92 -2.62 3.17
C ILE A 51 -2.16 -1.75 3.36
N GLU A 52 -2.72 -1.25 2.27
CA GLU A 52 -3.85 -0.32 2.28
C GLU A 52 -4.76 -0.53 1.07
N ALA A 53 -6.00 -0.05 1.20
CA ALA A 53 -6.94 0.00 0.08
C ALA A 53 -6.72 1.31 -0.68
N ASP A 54 -6.29 1.20 -1.94
CA ASP A 54 -6.02 2.34 -2.81
C ASP A 54 -6.33 1.99 -4.28
N ASP A 55 -6.86 2.94 -5.03
CA ASP A 55 -7.17 2.82 -6.47
C ASP A 55 -7.93 1.53 -6.85
N GLY A 56 -8.83 1.04 -5.98
CA GLY A 56 -9.59 -0.20 -6.22
C GLY A 56 -8.82 -1.51 -6.00
N HIS A 57 -7.67 -1.46 -5.32
CA HIS A 57 -6.81 -2.59 -5.03
C HIS A 57 -6.37 -2.61 -3.58
N TRP A 58 -5.84 -3.76 -3.14
CA TRP A 58 -4.92 -3.78 -2.01
C TRP A 58 -3.53 -3.43 -2.51
N GLU A 59 -2.98 -2.31 -2.09
CA GLU A 59 -1.59 -1.96 -2.33
C GLU A 59 -0.77 -2.26 -1.09
N GLY A 60 0.45 -2.77 -1.27
CA GLY A 60 1.32 -3.03 -0.13
C GLY A 60 2.78 -3.09 -0.50
N GLU A 61 3.61 -3.09 0.53
CA GLU A 61 5.06 -3.17 0.44
C GLU A 61 5.59 -4.24 1.38
N GLY A 62 6.56 -5.01 0.90
CA GLY A 62 7.22 -6.05 1.68
C GLY A 62 8.47 -6.56 0.97
N MET A 63 9.12 -7.54 1.57
CA MET A 63 10.32 -8.17 1.05
C MET A 63 9.98 -9.43 0.27
N LYS A 64 10.45 -9.52 -0.97
CA LYS A 64 10.35 -10.73 -1.81
C LYS A 64 11.72 -10.98 -2.45
N ASP A 65 12.21 -12.20 -2.35
CA ASP A 65 13.54 -12.59 -2.85
C ASP A 65 14.68 -11.68 -2.34
N GLY A 66 14.57 -11.24 -1.08
CA GLY A 66 15.55 -10.37 -0.43
C GLY A 66 15.54 -8.91 -0.90
N LYS A 67 14.51 -8.47 -1.65
CA LYS A 67 14.38 -7.10 -2.15
C LYS A 67 13.06 -6.47 -1.69
N PRO A 68 13.04 -5.15 -1.42
CA PRO A 68 11.80 -4.44 -1.19
C PRO A 68 11.00 -4.40 -2.49
N MET A 69 9.73 -4.77 -2.40
CA MET A 69 8.81 -4.87 -3.53
C MET A 69 7.46 -4.29 -3.11
N LYS A 70 6.90 -3.44 -3.97
CA LYS A 70 5.51 -3.02 -3.89
C LYS A 70 4.65 -3.98 -4.71
N PHE A 71 3.47 -4.32 -4.22
CA PHE A 71 2.48 -5.11 -4.93
C PHE A 71 1.13 -4.40 -4.99
N LYS A 72 0.34 -4.75 -6.02
CA LYS A 72 -1.10 -4.58 -6.03
C LYS A 72 -1.75 -5.95 -6.03
N ALA A 73 -2.76 -6.15 -5.20
CA ALA A 73 -3.54 -7.37 -5.11
C ALA A 73 -5.03 -7.10 -5.39
N ASP A 74 -5.66 -8.08 -6.01
CA ASP A 74 -7.09 -8.05 -6.29
C ASP A 74 -7.90 -7.94 -4.98
N PRO A 75 -8.85 -7.00 -4.88
CA PRO A 75 -9.56 -6.73 -3.64
C PRO A 75 -10.45 -7.88 -3.16
N ARG A 76 -10.85 -8.82 -4.03
CA ARG A 76 -11.79 -9.90 -3.70
C ARG A 76 -11.11 -11.24 -3.46
N THR A 77 -9.96 -11.47 -4.10
CA THR A 77 -9.26 -12.76 -4.12
C THR A 77 -7.89 -12.72 -3.45
N GLY A 78 -7.31 -11.52 -3.28
CA GLY A 78 -5.94 -11.35 -2.79
C GLY A 78 -4.86 -11.80 -3.79
N ALA A 79 -5.22 -12.06 -5.05
CA ALA A 79 -4.27 -12.44 -6.08
C ALA A 79 -3.36 -11.25 -6.44
N ILE A 80 -2.04 -11.47 -6.51
CA ILE A 80 -1.10 -10.44 -6.94
C ILE A 80 -1.37 -10.10 -8.43
N LEU A 81 -1.69 -8.84 -8.70
CA LEU A 81 -1.97 -8.31 -10.03
C LEU A 81 -0.74 -7.66 -10.67
N SER A 82 0.09 -7.01 -9.85
CA SER A 82 1.32 -6.37 -10.32
C SER A 82 2.34 -6.25 -9.20
N GLU A 83 3.62 -6.25 -9.57
CA GLU A 83 4.75 -6.09 -8.65
C GLU A 83 5.76 -5.11 -9.26
N LYS A 84 6.37 -4.29 -8.43
CA LYS A 84 7.49 -3.40 -8.82
C LYS A 84 8.47 -3.24 -7.67
N ALA A 85 9.71 -2.90 -8.00
CA ALA A 85 10.71 -2.61 -6.98
C ALA A 85 10.22 -1.49 -6.03
N GLY A 86 10.36 -1.74 -4.73
CA GLY A 86 10.22 -0.74 -3.67
C GLY A 86 11.36 0.27 -3.72
N LYS A 87 11.21 1.37 -2.98
CA LYS A 87 12.21 2.43 -2.94
C LYS A 87 13.27 2.18 -1.87
#